data_AF-A0AA88ATL9-F1
#
_entry.id   AF-A0AA88ATL9-F1
#
_cell.length_a   1.000
_cell.length_b   1.000
_cell.length_c   1.000
_cell.angle_alpha   90.00
_cell.angle_beta   90.00
_cell.angle_gamma   90.00
#
_symmetry.space_group_name_H-M   'P 1'
#
loop_
_entity.id
_entity.type
_entity.pdbx_description
1 polymer ?
#
loop_
_entity_poly.entity_id
_entity_poly.type
_entity_poly.pdbx_seq_one_letter_code
_entity_poly.pdbx_strand_id
1 'polypeptide(L)'
;MAKKRRIVKIRAPDLISKLPDHVIHYILSFLPTIDAVRMSLLSRRWRRMWYSIPALKFDDYQIKEELFFNFVEQCMKHHQMGMQVNTTSVITRFELRISRCRVDSSQVDRWLSFVAQPHLKELDVKMHALCSWSESPHCLPQVALTLTSLTILNLDYMKLEDCSHVNLPCLKSMSLTSSLKFLHIDGGWERIQVEAINLESLVYIGYGEPPCDFDLASCKQLTHLSMTGAYFDCDGGFENIISGFPLLESLTVKGYDLVDIRHQYLKVLVLEKYSELSEVKCEISIDAPNLVSFGYNVMINCYKLL
;
A
#
# COMPACT_ATOMS: atom_id res chain seq x y z
N MET A 1 71.01 -8.91 11.61
CA MET A 1 70.09 -9.65 10.70
C MET A 1 68.73 -9.84 11.38
N ALA A 2 67.72 -9.06 11.00
CA ALA A 2 66.37 -9.18 11.58
C ALA A 2 65.48 -10.06 10.69
N LYS A 3 65.07 -11.23 11.20
CA LYS A 3 64.11 -12.14 10.54
C LYS A 3 62.72 -11.50 10.53
N LYS A 4 62.27 -11.01 9.37
CA LYS A 4 60.86 -10.63 9.14
C LYS A 4 59.96 -11.85 9.36
N ARG A 5 59.18 -11.86 10.43
CA ARG A 5 58.11 -12.85 10.64
C ARG A 5 57.02 -12.62 9.58
N ARG A 6 56.78 -13.61 8.71
CA ARG A 6 55.63 -13.64 7.81
C ARG A 6 54.37 -13.88 8.64
N ILE A 7 53.51 -12.88 8.74
CA ILE A 7 52.15 -13.04 9.25
C ILE A 7 51.36 -13.77 8.17
N VAL A 8 51.06 -15.05 8.40
CA VAL A 8 50.14 -15.81 7.53
C VAL A 8 48.73 -15.30 7.81
N LYS A 9 48.16 -14.56 6.86
CA LYS A 9 46.79 -14.06 6.93
C LYS A 9 45.85 -15.25 6.73
N ILE A 10 45.40 -15.86 7.83
CA ILE A 10 44.38 -16.91 7.78
C ILE A 10 43.10 -16.24 7.27
N ARG A 11 42.74 -16.45 6.00
CA ARG A 11 41.47 -16.00 5.45
C ARG A 11 40.37 -16.82 6.10
N ALA A 12 39.45 -16.16 6.80
CA ALA A 12 38.22 -16.79 7.24
C ALA A 12 37.55 -17.48 6.04
N PRO A 13 36.99 -18.69 6.22
CA PRO A 13 36.32 -19.40 5.13
C PRO A 13 35.21 -18.52 4.55
N ASP A 14 35.20 -18.37 3.23
CA ASP A 14 34.17 -17.61 2.52
C ASP A 14 32.88 -18.43 2.51
N LEU A 15 32.01 -18.15 3.49
CA LEU A 15 30.72 -18.80 3.64
C LEU A 15 29.65 -18.19 2.71
N ILE A 16 29.83 -16.95 2.29
CA ILE A 16 28.87 -16.21 1.45
C ILE A 16 28.85 -16.79 0.04
N SER A 17 30.00 -17.17 -0.51
CA SER A 17 30.06 -17.83 -1.82
C SER A 17 29.49 -19.26 -1.83
N LYS A 18 29.37 -19.90 -0.66
CA LYS A 18 28.83 -21.26 -0.51
C LYS A 18 27.31 -21.33 -0.36
N LEU A 19 26.62 -20.21 -0.17
CA LEU A 19 25.17 -20.19 -0.06
C LEU A 19 24.51 -20.76 -1.32
N PRO A 20 23.45 -21.57 -1.25
CA PRO A 20 22.66 -21.99 -2.40
C PRO A 20 21.94 -20.81 -3.09
N ASP A 21 21.61 -20.95 -4.37
CA ASP A 21 20.98 -19.88 -5.17
C ASP A 21 19.63 -19.44 -4.58
N HIS A 22 18.81 -20.39 -4.14
CA HIS A 22 17.53 -20.09 -3.51
C HIS A 22 17.68 -19.26 -2.22
N VAL A 23 18.76 -19.47 -1.46
CA VAL A 23 19.05 -18.69 -0.24
C VAL A 23 19.47 -17.27 -0.61
N ILE A 24 20.30 -17.11 -1.65
CA ILE A 24 20.68 -15.78 -2.14
C ILE A 24 19.43 -15.03 -2.64
N HIS A 25 18.56 -15.69 -3.42
CA HIS A 25 17.28 -15.13 -3.85
C HIS A 25 16.41 -14.68 -2.68
N TYR A 26 16.29 -15.54 -1.67
CA TYR A 26 15.52 -15.25 -0.48
C TYR A 26 16.09 -14.03 0.27
N ILE A 27 17.40 -13.99 0.52
CA ILE A 27 18.07 -12.85 1.17
C ILE A 27 17.81 -11.55 0.40
N LEU A 28 18.05 -11.55 -0.92
CA LEU A 28 17.87 -10.36 -1.75
C LEU A 28 16.42 -9.86 -1.76
N SER A 29 15.42 -10.75 -1.64
CA SER A 29 14.00 -10.38 -1.62
C SER A 29 13.56 -9.57 -0.40
N PHE A 30 14.33 -9.62 0.71
CA PHE A 30 14.05 -8.81 1.88
C PHE A 30 14.58 -7.39 1.76
N LEU A 31 15.61 -7.18 0.95
CA LEU A 31 16.33 -5.92 0.90
C LEU A 31 15.57 -4.86 0.09
N PRO A 32 15.82 -3.58 0.37
CA PRO A 32 15.57 -2.54 -0.61
C PRO A 32 16.29 -2.84 -1.93
N THR A 33 15.67 -2.49 -3.06
CA THR A 33 16.22 -2.76 -4.40
C THR A 33 17.64 -2.20 -4.54
N ILE A 34 17.91 -1.00 -4.02
CA ILE A 34 19.24 -0.38 -4.08
C ILE A 34 20.32 -1.22 -3.40
N ASP A 35 20.00 -1.87 -2.28
CA ASP A 35 20.94 -2.69 -1.54
C ASP A 35 21.13 -4.05 -2.20
N ALA A 36 20.06 -4.63 -2.75
CA ALA A 36 20.16 -5.84 -3.56
C ALA A 36 21.03 -5.63 -4.82
N VAL A 37 20.91 -4.47 -5.50
CA VAL A 37 21.83 -4.06 -6.58
C VAL A 37 23.26 -3.90 -6.09
N ARG A 38 23.49 -3.31 -4.91
CA ARG A 38 24.84 -3.20 -4.33
C ARG A 38 25.45 -4.58 -4.04
N MET A 39 24.65 -5.50 -3.52
CA MET A 39 25.09 -6.89 -3.26
C MET A 39 25.39 -7.65 -4.55
N SER A 40 24.81 -7.26 -5.69
CA SER A 40 25.15 -7.80 -7.01
C SER A 40 26.63 -7.63 -7.38
N LEU A 41 27.35 -6.71 -6.70
CA LEU A 41 28.78 -6.47 -6.90
C LEU A 41 29.68 -7.50 -6.21
N LEU A 42 29.14 -8.31 -5.28
CA LEU A 42 29.92 -9.29 -4.53
C LEU A 42 30.47 -10.41 -5.44
N SER A 43 29.71 -10.83 -6.45
CA SER A 43 30.17 -11.77 -7.47
C SER A 43 29.23 -11.82 -8.67
N ARG A 44 29.68 -12.45 -9.77
CA ARG A 44 28.83 -12.73 -10.95
C ARG A 44 27.58 -13.54 -10.61
N ARG A 45 27.65 -14.39 -9.57
CA ARG A 45 26.53 -15.22 -9.12
C ARG A 45 25.43 -14.36 -8.50
N TRP A 46 25.79 -13.49 -7.56
CA TRP A 46 24.88 -12.54 -6.94
C TRP A 46 24.26 -11.58 -7.97
N ARG A 47 25.05 -11.16 -8.97
CA ARG A 47 24.54 -10.38 -10.09
C ARG A 47 23.46 -11.08 -10.91
N ARG A 48 23.62 -12.37 -11.17
CA ARG A 48 22.61 -13.15 -11.90
C ARG A 48 21.32 -13.28 -11.10
N MET A 49 21.43 -13.54 -9.79
CA MET A 49 20.26 -13.69 -8.91
C MET A 49 19.47 -12.38 -8.78
N TRP A 50 20.17 -11.23 -8.77
CA TRP A 50 19.54 -9.91 -8.72
C TRP A 50 18.50 -9.70 -9.84
N TYR A 51 18.74 -10.19 -11.05
CA TYR A 51 17.84 -9.94 -12.19
C TYR A 51 16.50 -10.69 -12.11
N SER A 52 16.36 -11.65 -11.19
CA SER A 52 15.17 -12.49 -11.05
C SER A 52 14.59 -12.49 -9.64
N ILE A 53 14.81 -11.43 -8.87
CA ILE A 53 14.23 -11.34 -7.54
C ILE A 53 12.72 -11.08 -7.64
N PRO A 54 11.91 -11.65 -6.74
CA PRO A 54 10.45 -11.54 -6.82
C PRO A 54 9.89 -10.25 -6.21
N ALA A 55 10.71 -9.49 -5.49
CA ALA A 55 10.30 -8.31 -4.74
C ALA A 55 11.14 -7.09 -5.14
N LEU A 56 10.49 -6.05 -5.65
CA LEU A 56 11.12 -4.77 -5.97
C LEU A 56 10.62 -3.71 -5.00
N LYS A 57 11.55 -3.06 -4.29
CA LYS A 57 11.27 -2.05 -3.27
C LYS A 57 12.07 -0.79 -3.54
N PHE A 58 11.39 0.26 -3.96
CA PHE A 58 11.96 1.54 -4.32
C PHE A 58 11.52 2.60 -3.32
N ASP A 59 12.49 3.31 -2.74
CA ASP A 59 12.24 4.44 -1.85
C ASP A 59 13.18 5.58 -2.24
N ASP A 60 12.59 6.70 -2.60
CA ASP A 60 13.33 7.86 -3.06
C ASP A 60 14.14 8.55 -1.97
N TYR A 61 13.97 8.19 -0.68
CA TYR A 61 14.88 8.59 0.40
C TYR A 61 16.27 7.93 0.31
N GLN A 62 16.37 6.77 -0.34
CA GLN A 62 17.58 5.95 -0.33
C GLN A 62 18.62 6.36 -1.38
N ILE A 63 18.20 7.15 -2.35
CA ILE A 63 19.04 7.63 -3.45
C ILE A 63 18.86 9.13 -3.64
N LYS A 64 19.81 9.78 -4.31
CA LYS A 64 19.65 11.18 -4.70
C LYS A 64 18.48 11.32 -5.67
N GLU A 65 17.69 12.37 -5.50
CA GLU A 65 16.50 12.67 -6.31
C GLU A 65 16.78 12.60 -7.81
N GLU A 66 17.84 13.27 -8.27
CA GLU A 66 18.27 13.31 -9.67
C GLU A 66 18.61 11.94 -10.29
N LEU A 67 18.85 10.92 -9.46
CA LEU A 67 19.20 9.56 -9.90
C LEU A 67 18.05 8.56 -9.74
N PHE A 68 17.04 8.86 -8.93
CA PHE A 68 15.99 7.91 -8.57
C PHE A 68 15.28 7.35 -9.79
N PHE A 69 14.82 8.24 -10.67
CA PHE A 69 14.11 7.86 -11.89
C PHE A 69 14.93 6.90 -12.76
N ASN A 70 16.16 7.29 -13.09
CA ASN A 70 17.05 6.48 -13.93
C ASN A 70 17.37 5.14 -13.27
N PHE A 71 17.51 5.13 -11.94
CA PHE A 71 17.71 3.91 -11.18
C PHE A 71 16.53 2.94 -11.30
N VAL A 72 15.29 3.41 -11.12
CA VAL A 72 14.09 2.58 -11.28
C VAL A 72 14.00 2.04 -12.71
N GLU A 73 14.17 2.90 -13.73
CA GLU A 73 14.13 2.47 -15.13
C GLU A 73 15.18 1.39 -15.47
N GLN A 74 16.41 1.55 -14.99
CA GLN A 74 17.46 0.55 -15.19
C GLN A 74 17.12 -0.76 -14.51
N CYS A 75 16.56 -0.72 -13.29
CA CYS A 75 16.13 -1.92 -12.58
C CYS A 75 15.04 -2.67 -13.36
N MET A 76 14.06 -1.96 -13.91
CA MET A 76 13.00 -2.56 -14.73
C MET A 76 13.57 -3.19 -16.01
N LYS A 77 14.45 -2.49 -16.73
CA LYS A 77 15.13 -3.01 -17.94
C LYS A 77 15.91 -4.28 -17.62
N HIS A 78 16.63 -4.31 -16.50
CA HIS A 78 17.37 -5.49 -16.07
C HIS A 78 16.46 -6.66 -15.69
N HIS A 79 15.33 -6.41 -15.04
CA HIS A 79 14.34 -7.45 -14.74
C HIS A 79 13.68 -7.99 -16.01
N GLN A 80 13.36 -7.12 -16.97
CA GLN A 80 12.84 -7.53 -18.27
C GLN A 80 13.81 -8.49 -18.98
N MET A 81 15.11 -8.15 -19.00
CA MET A 81 16.13 -9.05 -19.55
C MET A 81 16.26 -10.35 -18.74
N GLY A 82 16.19 -10.27 -17.41
CA GLY A 82 16.23 -11.44 -16.52
C GLY A 82 15.09 -12.41 -16.78
N MET A 83 13.87 -11.89 -16.95
CA MET A 83 12.66 -12.67 -17.24
C MET A 83 12.69 -13.32 -18.62
N GLN A 84 13.36 -12.73 -19.61
CA GLN A 84 13.57 -13.35 -20.93
C GLN A 84 14.51 -14.55 -20.86
N VAL A 85 15.50 -14.52 -19.98
CA VAL A 85 16.48 -15.61 -19.80
C VAL A 85 15.94 -16.68 -18.86
N ASN A 86 15.21 -16.28 -17.82
CA ASN A 86 14.61 -17.15 -16.83
C ASN A 86 13.09 -16.94 -16.78
N THR A 87 12.37 -17.76 -17.55
CA THR A 87 10.90 -17.67 -17.67
C THR A 87 10.14 -18.00 -16.38
N THR A 88 10.80 -18.59 -15.37
CA THR A 88 10.20 -18.81 -14.05
C THR A 88 10.33 -17.60 -13.13
N SER A 89 11.04 -16.55 -13.56
CA SER A 89 11.18 -15.30 -12.82
C SER A 89 9.87 -14.51 -12.90
N VAL A 90 9.25 -14.28 -11.75
CA VAL A 90 8.01 -13.51 -11.64
C VAL A 90 8.15 -12.48 -10.53
N ILE A 91 7.66 -11.27 -10.79
CA ILE A 91 7.54 -10.22 -9.77
C ILE A 91 6.24 -10.49 -9.02
N THR A 92 6.34 -10.76 -7.73
CA THR A 92 5.19 -11.02 -6.86
C THR A 92 4.93 -9.87 -5.89
N ARG A 93 5.92 -9.00 -5.66
CA ARG A 93 5.80 -7.82 -4.80
C ARG A 93 6.44 -6.60 -5.45
N PHE A 94 5.71 -5.49 -5.44
CA PHE A 94 6.21 -4.19 -5.85
C PHE A 94 5.87 -3.14 -4.80
N GLU A 95 6.88 -2.39 -4.37
CA GLU A 95 6.77 -1.30 -3.40
C GLU A 95 7.47 -0.06 -3.98
N LEU A 96 6.73 1.04 -4.08
CA LEU A 96 7.20 2.31 -4.62
C LEU A 96 6.82 3.44 -3.67
N ARG A 97 7.83 4.07 -3.06
CA ARG A 97 7.68 5.25 -2.21
C ARG A 97 8.36 6.45 -2.86
N ILE A 98 7.56 7.48 -3.12
CA ILE A 98 7.98 8.75 -3.71
C ILE A 98 7.54 9.87 -2.76
N SER A 99 8.47 10.45 -2.02
CA SER A 99 8.18 11.46 -1.00
C SER A 99 8.89 12.79 -1.22
N ARG A 100 9.93 12.83 -2.05
CA ARG A 100 10.75 14.01 -2.32
C ARG A 100 10.81 14.34 -3.80
N CYS A 101 10.90 13.33 -4.65
CA CYS A 101 11.14 13.51 -6.07
C CYS A 101 9.91 14.04 -6.77
N ARG A 102 10.11 14.92 -7.75
CA ARG A 102 9.07 15.25 -8.74
C ARG A 102 9.05 14.22 -9.85
N VAL A 103 7.96 13.47 -9.95
CA VAL A 103 7.81 12.39 -10.94
C VAL A 103 6.60 12.70 -11.82
N ASP A 104 6.72 12.47 -13.12
CA ASP A 104 5.61 12.62 -14.06
C ASP A 104 4.66 11.40 -13.97
N SER A 105 3.35 11.59 -14.15
CA SER A 105 2.37 10.49 -14.09
C SER A 105 2.71 9.39 -15.08
N SER A 106 3.10 9.78 -16.30
CA SER A 106 3.47 8.83 -17.35
C SER A 106 4.62 7.90 -16.95
N GLN A 107 5.50 8.34 -16.05
CA GLN A 107 6.63 7.54 -15.57
C GLN A 107 6.14 6.46 -14.60
N VAL A 108 5.30 6.85 -13.65
CA VAL A 108 4.67 5.92 -12.70
C VAL A 108 3.82 4.91 -13.45
N ASP A 109 3.04 5.35 -14.44
CA ASP A 109 2.20 4.47 -15.27
C ASP A 109 3.01 3.41 -16.00
N ARG A 110 4.18 3.79 -16.54
CA ARG A 110 5.09 2.83 -17.18
C ARG A 110 5.62 1.80 -16.20
N TRP A 111 6.00 2.21 -14.99
CA TRP A 111 6.48 1.28 -13.96
C TRP A 111 5.39 0.32 -13.49
N LEU A 112 4.18 0.85 -13.26
CA LEU A 112 3.02 0.07 -12.86
C LEU A 112 2.59 -0.90 -13.96
N SER A 113 2.55 -0.46 -15.22
CA SER A 113 2.26 -1.32 -16.37
C SER A 113 3.27 -2.46 -16.54
N PHE A 114 4.54 -2.22 -16.22
CA PHE A 114 5.55 -3.27 -16.26
C PHE A 114 5.31 -4.35 -15.19
N VAL A 115 5.07 -3.94 -13.94
CA VAL A 115 4.91 -4.89 -12.82
C VAL A 115 3.52 -5.50 -12.73
N ALA A 116 2.53 -4.91 -13.40
CA ALA A 116 1.15 -5.37 -13.39
C ALA A 116 0.95 -6.64 -14.22
N GLN A 117 1.57 -7.72 -13.76
CA GLN A 117 1.52 -9.06 -14.33
C GLN A 117 0.57 -9.93 -13.51
N PRO A 118 0.00 -11.02 -14.07
CA PRO A 118 -0.97 -11.87 -13.38
C PRO A 118 -0.49 -12.50 -12.07
N HIS A 119 0.82 -12.51 -11.82
CA HIS A 119 1.45 -13.13 -10.64
C HIS A 119 1.74 -12.14 -9.51
N LEU A 120 1.48 -10.83 -9.72
CA LEU A 120 1.68 -9.82 -8.69
C LEU A 120 0.69 -10.04 -7.55
N LYS A 121 1.21 -10.17 -6.32
CA LYS A 121 0.43 -10.44 -5.10
C LYS A 121 0.36 -9.24 -4.16
N GLU A 122 1.40 -8.41 -4.17
CA GLU A 122 1.53 -7.27 -3.28
C GLU A 122 1.89 -6.03 -4.12
N LEU A 123 1.02 -5.02 -4.08
CA LEU A 123 1.25 -3.72 -4.71
C LEU A 123 1.14 -2.64 -3.64
N ASP A 124 2.24 -1.92 -3.40
CA ASP A 124 2.32 -0.83 -2.44
C ASP A 124 2.88 0.41 -3.15
N VAL A 125 2.05 1.44 -3.31
CA VAL A 125 2.43 2.69 -3.98
C VAL A 125 2.08 3.85 -3.07
N LYS A 126 3.12 4.56 -2.63
CA LYS A 126 3.01 5.68 -1.70
C LYS A 126 3.61 6.91 -2.31
N MET A 127 2.78 7.92 -2.55
CA MET A 127 3.21 9.19 -3.11
C MET A 127 2.91 10.31 -2.11
N HIS A 128 3.73 11.36 -2.08
CA HIS A 128 3.42 12.56 -1.30
C HIS A 128 2.76 13.60 -2.21
N ALA A 129 1.77 14.35 -1.69
CA ALA A 129 0.97 15.31 -2.48
C ALA A 129 1.80 16.35 -3.24
N LEU A 130 3.00 16.69 -2.75
CA LEU A 130 3.90 17.69 -3.34
C LEU A 130 4.83 17.13 -4.45
N CYS A 131 4.77 15.83 -4.73
CA CYS A 131 5.66 15.15 -5.68
C CYS A 131 5.13 15.15 -7.13
N SER A 132 3.92 15.64 -7.36
CA SER A 132 3.36 15.79 -8.71
C SER A 132 3.82 17.12 -9.34
N TRP A 133 4.06 17.11 -10.65
CA TRP A 133 4.25 18.34 -11.42
C TRP A 133 2.94 19.12 -11.62
N SER A 134 1.80 18.48 -11.40
CA SER A 134 0.47 19.09 -11.40
C SER A 134 -0.08 19.18 -9.98
N GLU A 135 -0.98 20.13 -9.72
CA GLU A 135 -1.75 20.19 -8.47
C GLU A 135 -2.73 19.01 -8.32
N SER A 136 -2.85 18.15 -9.33
CA SER A 136 -3.64 16.93 -9.32
C SER A 136 -2.79 15.71 -8.93
N PRO A 137 -3.31 14.83 -8.04
CA PRO A 137 -2.63 13.58 -7.69
C PRO A 137 -2.61 12.59 -8.87
N HIS A 138 -1.64 11.68 -8.84
CA HIS A 138 -1.39 10.72 -9.92
C HIS A 138 -2.51 9.67 -10.02
N CYS A 139 -2.86 9.31 -11.25
CA CYS A 139 -3.87 8.29 -11.49
C CYS A 139 -3.27 6.88 -11.36
N LEU A 140 -3.99 5.96 -10.72
CA LEU A 140 -3.68 4.54 -10.79
C LEU A 140 -4.06 4.06 -12.20
N PRO A 141 -3.13 3.48 -12.97
CA PRO A 141 -3.40 3.03 -14.31
C PRO A 141 -4.38 1.85 -14.30
N GLN A 142 -5.24 1.79 -15.32
CA GLN A 142 -6.26 0.75 -15.48
C GLN A 142 -5.69 -0.68 -15.40
N VAL A 143 -4.42 -0.86 -15.75
CA VAL A 143 -3.71 -2.15 -15.67
C VAL A 143 -3.70 -2.73 -14.25
N ALA A 144 -3.68 -1.90 -13.21
CA ALA A 144 -3.77 -2.36 -11.82
C ALA A 144 -5.11 -3.04 -11.50
N LEU A 145 -6.17 -2.73 -12.25
CA LEU A 145 -7.50 -3.34 -12.11
C LEU A 145 -7.58 -4.75 -12.74
N THR A 146 -6.56 -5.17 -13.49
CA THR A 146 -6.52 -6.49 -14.15
C THR A 146 -5.77 -7.55 -13.33
N LEU A 147 -5.33 -7.22 -12.11
CA LEU A 147 -4.48 -8.06 -11.27
C LEU A 147 -5.25 -9.16 -10.54
N THR A 148 -5.36 -10.32 -11.17
CA THR A 148 -6.14 -11.47 -10.68
C THR A 148 -5.55 -12.20 -9.47
N SER A 149 -4.26 -12.05 -9.18
CA SER A 149 -3.61 -12.67 -8.01
C SER A 149 -3.32 -11.70 -6.86
N LEU A 150 -3.79 -10.46 -6.96
CA LEU A 150 -3.48 -9.42 -5.98
C LEU A 150 -4.12 -9.75 -4.63
N THR A 151 -3.32 -9.75 -3.58
CA THR A 151 -3.74 -10.05 -2.19
C THR A 151 -3.62 -8.84 -1.27
N ILE A 152 -2.67 -7.95 -1.56
CA ILE A 152 -2.43 -6.70 -0.83
C ILE A 152 -2.37 -5.56 -1.83
N LEU A 153 -3.16 -4.53 -1.60
CA LEU A 153 -3.14 -3.27 -2.34
C LEU A 153 -3.07 -2.09 -1.37
N ASN A 154 -1.98 -1.33 -1.41
CA ASN A 154 -1.82 -0.10 -0.64
C ASN A 154 -1.55 1.05 -1.60
N LEU A 155 -2.40 2.08 -1.55
CA LEU A 155 -2.32 3.27 -2.40
C LEU A 155 -2.42 4.53 -1.55
N ASP A 156 -1.35 5.33 -1.50
CA ASP A 156 -1.34 6.60 -0.78
C ASP A 156 -1.19 7.78 -1.76
N TYR A 157 -2.12 8.74 -1.67
CA TYR A 157 -2.19 9.95 -2.51
C TYR A 157 -2.25 9.67 -4.03
N MET A 158 -3.02 8.67 -4.43
CA MET A 158 -3.37 8.41 -5.83
C MET A 158 -4.85 8.69 -6.10
N LYS A 159 -5.19 9.15 -7.30
CA LYS A 159 -6.56 9.17 -7.85
C LYS A 159 -6.75 7.96 -8.80
N LEU A 160 -7.97 7.67 -9.22
CA LEU A 160 -8.21 6.84 -10.41
C LEU A 160 -8.31 7.75 -11.63
N GLU A 161 -7.82 7.27 -12.79
CA GLU A 161 -8.01 7.99 -14.04
C GLU A 161 -9.50 8.01 -14.39
N ASP A 162 -10.02 9.19 -14.73
CA ASP A 162 -11.38 9.36 -15.23
C ASP A 162 -11.49 8.61 -16.57
N CYS A 163 -12.14 7.45 -16.54
CA CYS A 163 -12.24 6.54 -17.68
C CYS A 163 -13.31 7.01 -18.70
N SER A 164 -13.32 8.31 -19.01
CA SER A 164 -14.36 8.98 -19.80
C SER A 164 -14.31 8.69 -21.31
N HIS A 165 -13.26 8.02 -21.81
CA HIS A 165 -13.08 7.70 -23.24
C HIS A 165 -13.43 6.26 -23.65
N VAL A 166 -13.86 5.41 -22.73
CA VAL A 166 -14.37 4.07 -23.04
C VAL A 166 -15.83 4.03 -22.58
N ASN A 167 -16.75 3.78 -23.51
CA ASN A 167 -18.18 3.65 -23.25
C ASN A 167 -18.45 2.45 -22.33
N LEU A 168 -18.28 2.65 -21.02
CA LEU A 168 -18.55 1.70 -19.95
C LEU A 168 -19.39 2.45 -18.90
N PRO A 169 -20.70 2.19 -18.80
CA PRO A 169 -21.61 3.03 -18.02
C PRO A 169 -21.50 2.88 -16.49
N CYS A 170 -20.43 2.27 -15.95
CA CYS A 170 -20.32 1.99 -14.51
C CYS A 170 -18.93 2.23 -13.87
N LEU A 171 -17.99 2.90 -14.54
CA LEU A 171 -16.66 3.15 -13.96
C LEU A 171 -16.64 4.37 -13.01
N LYS A 172 -17.32 4.23 -11.87
CA LYS A 172 -17.01 4.92 -10.60
C LYS A 172 -16.59 3.90 -9.53
N SER A 173 -16.11 2.74 -9.97
CA SER A 173 -16.03 1.51 -9.19
C SER A 173 -14.67 0.84 -9.35
N MET A 174 -14.07 0.41 -8.24
CA MET A 174 -12.83 -0.37 -8.24
C MET A 174 -13.22 -1.84 -8.03
N SER A 175 -13.54 -2.57 -9.11
CA SER A 175 -13.78 -4.01 -9.01
C SER A 175 -12.45 -4.72 -8.68
N LEU A 176 -12.13 -4.76 -7.39
CA LEU A 176 -10.96 -5.45 -6.87
C LEU A 176 -11.22 -6.95 -6.89
N THR A 177 -10.17 -7.68 -7.27
CA THR A 177 -10.25 -9.09 -7.59
C THR A 177 -10.62 -9.94 -6.38
N SER A 178 -11.21 -11.10 -6.63
CA SER A 178 -11.67 -12.03 -5.59
C SER A 178 -10.55 -12.53 -4.66
N SER A 179 -9.27 -12.32 -5.00
CA SER A 179 -8.13 -12.71 -4.18
C SER A 179 -7.72 -11.66 -3.13
N LEU A 180 -8.23 -10.43 -3.23
CA LEU A 180 -7.79 -9.33 -2.37
C LEU A 180 -8.22 -9.56 -0.92
N LYS A 181 -7.26 -9.45 0.00
CA LYS A 181 -7.45 -9.60 1.45
C LYS A 181 -7.26 -8.30 2.21
N PHE A 182 -6.31 -7.46 1.76
CA PHE A 182 -5.95 -6.22 2.44
C PHE A 182 -6.00 -5.05 1.45
N LEU A 183 -6.76 -4.02 1.81
CA LEU A 183 -6.89 -2.78 1.06
C LEU A 183 -6.58 -1.59 1.95
N HIS A 184 -5.57 -0.79 1.56
CA HIS A 184 -5.28 0.51 2.14
C HIS A 184 -5.40 1.58 1.06
N ILE A 185 -6.26 2.56 1.28
CA ILE A 185 -6.47 3.69 0.37
C ILE A 185 -6.37 4.98 1.16
N ASP A 186 -5.51 5.89 0.73
CA ASP A 186 -5.43 7.26 1.24
C ASP A 186 -5.65 8.25 0.07
N GLY A 187 -6.59 9.18 0.24
CA GLY A 187 -6.82 10.30 -0.68
C GLY A 187 -8.26 10.86 -0.69
N GLY A 188 -8.47 11.89 -1.52
CA GLY A 188 -9.80 12.46 -1.77
C GLY A 188 -10.51 11.76 -2.94
N TRP A 189 -11.20 10.66 -2.63
CA TRP A 189 -11.92 9.83 -3.60
C TRP A 189 -13.41 10.21 -3.59
N GLU A 190 -14.07 10.30 -4.75
CA GLU A 190 -15.51 10.62 -4.79
C GLU A 190 -16.37 9.39 -4.53
N ARG A 191 -16.01 8.24 -5.12
CA ARG A 191 -16.73 6.98 -4.94
C ARG A 191 -15.78 5.78 -5.07
N ILE A 192 -15.93 4.80 -4.19
CA ILE A 192 -15.19 3.54 -4.17
C ILE A 192 -16.21 2.41 -4.02
N GLN A 193 -16.34 1.57 -5.05
CA GLN A 193 -17.03 0.29 -4.97
C GLN A 193 -16.00 -0.82 -4.91
N VAL A 194 -16.13 -1.76 -3.98
CA VAL A 194 -15.20 -2.88 -3.77
C VAL A 194 -15.94 -4.21 -3.87
N GLU A 195 -15.58 -5.02 -4.86
CA GLU A 195 -16.18 -6.33 -5.14
C GLU A 195 -15.34 -7.52 -4.63
N ALA A 196 -14.43 -7.25 -3.69
CA ALA A 196 -13.53 -8.25 -3.11
C ALA A 196 -14.23 -9.08 -2.02
N ILE A 197 -14.78 -10.23 -2.42
CA ILE A 197 -15.51 -11.13 -1.51
C ILE A 197 -14.66 -11.70 -0.36
N ASN A 198 -13.34 -11.75 -0.52
CA ASN A 198 -12.39 -12.27 0.45
C ASN A 198 -11.64 -11.17 1.21
N LEU A 199 -12.11 -9.92 1.14
CA LEU A 199 -11.48 -8.80 1.82
C LEU A 199 -11.60 -8.97 3.34
N GLU A 200 -10.46 -9.04 4.01
CA GLU A 200 -10.35 -9.25 5.46
C GLU A 200 -10.11 -7.91 6.19
N SER A 201 -9.40 -6.98 5.55
CA SER A 201 -9.03 -5.68 6.13
C SER A 201 -9.17 -4.54 5.13
N LEU A 202 -9.85 -3.47 5.54
CA LEU A 202 -9.99 -2.22 4.80
C LEU A 202 -9.55 -1.04 5.65
N VAL A 203 -8.66 -0.22 5.11
CA VAL A 203 -8.26 1.05 5.70
C VAL A 203 -8.46 2.14 4.66
N TYR A 204 -9.27 3.14 5.01
CA TYR A 204 -9.47 4.34 4.22
C TYR A 204 -9.10 5.59 5.02
N ILE A 205 -8.35 6.47 4.37
CA ILE A 205 -7.98 7.78 4.90
C ILE A 205 -8.33 8.89 3.89
N GLY A 206 -9.40 9.63 4.17
CA GLY A 206 -9.88 10.74 3.37
C GLY A 206 -9.56 12.09 3.99
N TYR A 207 -9.17 13.05 3.14
CA TYR A 207 -8.79 14.42 3.55
C TYR A 207 -9.46 15.54 2.72
N GLY A 208 -10.60 15.27 2.07
CA GLY A 208 -11.24 16.24 1.16
C GLY A 208 -12.77 16.32 1.27
N GLU A 209 -13.32 17.43 0.75
CA GLU A 209 -14.75 17.59 0.47
C GLU A 209 -14.98 17.52 -1.05
N PRO A 210 -16.06 16.88 -1.54
CA PRO A 210 -17.06 16.14 -0.78
C PRO A 210 -16.49 14.80 -0.26
N PRO A 211 -17.12 14.23 0.78
CA PRO A 211 -16.69 12.96 1.34
C PRO A 211 -16.97 11.78 0.39
N CYS A 212 -16.18 10.71 0.52
CA CYS A 212 -16.19 9.56 -0.37
C CYS A 212 -17.41 8.63 -0.16
N ASP A 213 -18.10 8.27 -1.24
CA ASP A 213 -19.17 7.27 -1.29
C ASP A 213 -18.60 5.84 -1.37
N PHE A 214 -18.97 4.95 -0.44
CA PHE A 214 -18.47 3.58 -0.36
C PHE A 214 -19.55 2.54 -0.64
N ASP A 215 -19.30 1.66 -1.62
CA ASP A 215 -20.06 0.42 -1.79
C ASP A 215 -19.18 -0.77 -1.42
N LEU A 216 -19.46 -1.33 -0.24
CA LEU A 216 -18.77 -2.49 0.33
C LEU A 216 -19.70 -3.71 0.45
N ALA A 217 -20.81 -3.74 -0.29
CA ALA A 217 -21.85 -4.75 -0.12
C ALA A 217 -21.32 -6.20 -0.21
N SER A 218 -20.32 -6.43 -1.06
CA SER A 218 -19.69 -7.73 -1.31
C SER A 218 -18.68 -8.17 -0.24
N CYS A 219 -18.18 -7.25 0.59
CA CYS A 219 -17.06 -7.48 1.52
C CYS A 219 -17.51 -8.15 2.83
N LYS A 220 -18.15 -9.33 2.76
CA LYS A 220 -18.76 -9.99 3.94
C LYS A 220 -17.75 -10.67 4.88
N GLN A 221 -16.50 -10.82 4.45
CA GLN A 221 -15.42 -11.41 5.25
C GLN A 221 -14.60 -10.38 6.03
N LEU A 222 -15.05 -9.12 6.05
CA LEU A 222 -14.30 -8.03 6.66
C LEU A 222 -14.23 -8.20 8.19
N THR A 223 -13.00 -8.25 8.70
CA THR A 223 -12.68 -8.37 10.14
C THR A 223 -12.10 -7.08 10.71
N HIS A 224 -11.44 -6.29 9.88
CA HIS A 224 -10.84 -5.01 10.26
C HIS A 224 -11.31 -3.90 9.33
N LEU A 225 -11.89 -2.84 9.90
CA LEU A 225 -12.32 -1.66 9.16
C LEU A 225 -11.80 -0.41 9.86
N SER A 226 -11.07 0.44 9.13
CA SER A 226 -10.63 1.75 9.58
C SER A 226 -11.03 2.79 8.58
N MET A 227 -11.85 3.77 8.98
CA MET A 227 -12.30 4.84 8.08
C MET A 227 -12.09 6.20 8.71
N THR A 228 -11.40 7.06 7.98
CA THR A 228 -11.17 8.47 8.31
C THR A 228 -11.71 9.31 7.16
N GLY A 229 -12.53 10.34 7.44
CA GLY A 229 -12.99 11.28 6.40
C GLY A 229 -13.94 10.68 5.34
N ALA A 230 -14.60 9.56 5.63
CA ALA A 230 -15.68 9.02 4.80
C ALA A 230 -17.04 9.64 5.21
N TYR A 231 -18.03 9.66 4.33
CA TYR A 231 -19.41 10.02 4.69
C TYR A 231 -20.34 8.95 4.15
N PHE A 232 -21.31 8.60 4.97
CA PHE A 232 -22.25 7.54 4.65
C PHE A 232 -23.60 8.19 4.44
N ASP A 233 -23.87 8.55 3.19
CA ASP A 233 -25.17 9.09 2.78
C ASP A 233 -26.15 7.92 2.65
N CYS A 234 -26.60 7.40 3.80
CA CYS A 234 -27.59 6.35 3.86
C CYS A 234 -28.68 6.80 4.85
N ASP A 235 -29.96 6.67 4.48
CA ASP A 235 -31.05 6.69 5.45
C ASP A 235 -30.77 5.57 6.50
N GLY A 236 -30.22 5.94 7.66
CA GLY A 236 -29.75 5.01 8.72
C GLY A 236 -28.23 5.01 8.99
N GLY A 237 -27.43 5.85 8.32
CA GLY A 237 -26.06 6.19 8.70
C GLY A 237 -25.05 5.03 8.82
N PHE A 238 -24.01 5.25 9.61
CA PHE A 238 -22.88 4.32 9.87
C PHE A 238 -23.32 2.94 10.41
N GLU A 239 -24.47 2.85 11.09
CA GLU A 239 -25.03 1.61 11.62
C GLU A 239 -25.37 0.60 10.52
N ASN A 240 -25.91 1.06 9.39
CA ASN A 240 -26.25 0.20 8.25
C ASN A 240 -24.99 -0.45 7.63
N ILE A 241 -23.84 0.21 7.76
CA ILE A 241 -22.58 -0.29 7.24
C ILE A 241 -21.98 -1.32 8.19
N ILE A 242 -21.94 -1.02 9.49
CA ILE A 242 -21.45 -1.96 10.50
C ILE A 242 -22.28 -3.26 10.49
N SER A 243 -23.61 -3.15 10.42
CA SER A 243 -24.50 -4.32 10.35
C SER A 243 -24.30 -5.15 9.07
N GLY A 244 -23.71 -4.56 8.03
CA GLY A 244 -23.32 -5.24 6.80
C GLY A 244 -22.13 -6.19 6.93
N PHE A 245 -21.36 -6.15 8.03
CA PHE A 245 -20.11 -6.88 8.23
C PHE A 245 -20.18 -7.85 9.43
N PRO A 246 -20.70 -9.07 9.24
CA PRO A 246 -21.02 -9.97 10.35
C PRO A 246 -19.80 -10.50 11.12
N LEU A 247 -18.58 -10.35 10.59
CA LEU A 247 -17.33 -10.83 11.18
C LEU A 247 -16.43 -9.72 11.71
N LEU A 248 -16.94 -8.48 11.79
CA LEU A 248 -16.12 -7.32 12.14
C LEU A 248 -15.62 -7.40 13.59
N GLU A 249 -14.30 -7.56 13.75
CA GLU A 249 -13.63 -7.68 15.05
C GLU A 249 -12.97 -6.36 15.49
N SER A 250 -12.57 -5.51 14.55
CA SER A 250 -11.88 -4.25 14.83
C SER A 250 -12.45 -3.12 13.99
N LEU A 251 -12.79 -2.03 14.66
CA LEU A 251 -13.36 -0.84 14.03
C LEU A 251 -12.63 0.42 14.49
N THR A 252 -12.12 1.19 13.53
CA THR A 252 -11.54 2.52 13.77
C THR A 252 -12.32 3.56 12.97
N VAL A 253 -12.75 4.62 13.64
CA VAL A 253 -13.67 5.61 13.07
C VAL A 253 -13.17 7.00 13.46
N LYS A 254 -12.88 7.85 12.46
CA LYS A 254 -12.42 9.21 12.72
C LYS A 254 -13.37 10.26 12.15
N GLY A 255 -13.77 11.23 12.99
CA GLY A 255 -14.45 12.45 12.55
C GLY A 255 -15.98 12.45 12.57
N TYR A 256 -16.62 11.65 13.42
CA TYR A 256 -18.09 11.56 13.45
C TYR A 256 -18.67 12.06 14.77
N ASP A 257 -19.65 12.94 14.63
CA ASP A 257 -20.54 13.39 15.69
C ASP A 257 -21.80 12.49 15.62
N LEU A 258 -22.04 11.72 16.69
CA LEU A 258 -23.09 10.67 16.84
C LEU A 258 -22.73 9.33 16.17
N VAL A 259 -22.28 8.37 16.98
CA VAL A 259 -22.13 6.98 16.56
C VAL A 259 -22.80 6.08 17.59
N ASP A 260 -24.00 5.61 17.26
CA ASP A 260 -24.53 4.41 17.90
C ASP A 260 -23.83 3.21 17.25
N ILE A 261 -23.18 2.38 18.06
CA ILE A 261 -22.43 1.21 17.59
C ILE A 261 -23.02 0.00 18.28
N ARG A 262 -23.66 -0.87 17.50
CA ARG A 262 -24.17 -2.15 17.98
C ARG A 262 -23.54 -3.29 17.21
N HIS A 263 -22.66 -4.06 17.85
CA HIS A 263 -21.96 -5.15 17.15
C HIS A 263 -21.51 -6.26 18.09
N GLN A 264 -22.00 -7.49 17.86
CA GLN A 264 -21.77 -8.62 18.75
C GLN A 264 -20.35 -9.16 18.70
N TYR A 265 -19.65 -9.07 17.57
CA TYR A 265 -18.30 -9.66 17.41
C TYR A 265 -17.17 -8.65 17.56
N LEU A 266 -17.49 -7.38 17.82
CA LEU A 266 -16.50 -6.32 17.90
C LEU A 266 -15.65 -6.48 19.17
N LYS A 267 -14.34 -6.63 18.99
CA LYS A 267 -13.34 -6.79 20.06
C LYS A 267 -12.56 -5.51 20.30
N VAL A 268 -12.29 -4.74 19.25
CA VAL A 268 -11.51 -3.50 19.30
C VAL A 268 -12.31 -2.36 18.68
N LEU A 269 -12.46 -1.27 19.41
CA LEU A 269 -13.09 -0.04 18.92
C LEU A 269 -12.18 1.15 19.22
N VAL A 270 -11.83 1.90 18.18
CA VAL A 270 -11.08 3.15 18.29
C VAL A 270 -11.90 4.27 17.66
N LEU A 271 -12.22 5.28 18.47
CA LEU A 271 -12.90 6.48 18.03
C LEU A 271 -11.91 7.64 18.08
N GLU A 272 -11.75 8.37 16.98
CA GLU A 272 -10.91 9.56 16.93
C GLU A 272 -11.75 10.78 16.55
N LYS A 273 -11.64 11.85 17.34
CA LYS A 273 -12.32 13.12 17.08
C LYS A 273 -11.30 14.22 16.83
N TYR A 274 -11.52 15.02 15.78
CA TYR A 274 -10.83 16.29 15.60
C TYR A 274 -11.42 17.31 16.57
N SER A 275 -10.57 17.97 17.37
CA SER A 275 -11.03 19.07 18.21
C SER A 275 -11.24 20.32 17.34
N GLU A 276 -12.29 20.33 16.53
CA GLU A 276 -12.87 21.62 16.16
C GLU A 276 -13.78 22.06 17.30
N LEU A 277 -13.78 23.36 17.58
CA LEU A 277 -14.49 24.03 18.68
C LEU A 277 -16.03 23.91 18.58
N SER A 278 -16.58 22.84 18.00
CA SER A 278 -18.02 22.62 17.99
C SER A 278 -18.45 22.19 19.39
N GLU A 279 -19.24 23.05 20.05
CA GLU A 279 -19.95 22.77 21.31
C GLU A 279 -21.01 21.64 21.17
N VAL A 280 -21.00 20.90 20.06
CA VAL A 280 -21.92 19.80 19.79
C VAL A 280 -21.53 18.62 20.67
N LYS A 281 -22.25 18.52 21.79
CA LYS A 281 -22.22 17.39 22.70
C LYS A 281 -22.60 16.13 21.93
N CYS A 282 -21.62 15.27 21.68
CA CYS A 282 -21.85 13.98 21.03
C CYS A 282 -22.22 12.96 22.11
N GLU A 283 -23.41 12.41 22.04
CA GLU A 283 -23.74 11.19 22.76
C GLU A 283 -23.30 9.99 21.90
N ILE A 284 -22.53 9.09 22.50
CA ILE A 284 -22.00 7.88 21.85
C ILE A 284 -22.61 6.71 22.63
N SER A 285 -23.41 5.88 21.96
CA SER A 285 -23.96 4.66 22.53
C SER A 285 -23.24 3.44 21.97
N ILE A 286 -22.68 2.61 22.83
CA ILE A 286 -21.92 1.42 22.42
C ILE A 286 -22.55 0.19 23.05
N ASP A 287 -23.11 -0.68 22.21
CA ASP A 287 -23.59 -2.02 22.53
C ASP A 287 -22.71 -3.06 21.82
N ALA A 288 -21.56 -3.35 22.42
CA ALA A 288 -20.60 -4.33 21.93
C ALA A 288 -20.20 -5.27 23.09
N PRO A 289 -20.98 -6.34 23.34
CA PRO A 289 -20.80 -7.17 24.54
C PRO A 289 -19.47 -7.92 24.59
N ASN A 290 -18.80 -8.11 23.44
CA ASN A 290 -17.50 -8.78 23.33
C ASN A 290 -16.32 -7.80 23.18
N LEU A 291 -16.53 -6.52 23.48
CA LEU A 291 -15.50 -5.50 23.36
C LEU A 291 -14.40 -5.71 24.41
N VAL A 292 -13.16 -5.90 23.96
CA VAL A 292 -11.98 -6.14 24.80
C VAL A 292 -11.13 -4.87 24.93
N SER A 293 -11.10 -4.03 23.89
CA SER A 293 -10.30 -2.81 23.85
C SER A 293 -11.10 -1.64 23.32
N PHE A 294 -11.10 -0.54 24.06
CA PHE A 294 -11.71 0.72 23.67
C PHE A 294 -10.68 1.84 23.74
N GLY A 295 -10.48 2.55 22.62
CA GLY A 295 -9.65 3.74 22.53
C GLY A 295 -10.48 4.95 22.12
N TYR A 296 -10.30 6.06 22.82
CA TYR A 296 -10.90 7.35 22.45
C TYR A 296 -9.81 8.40 22.39
N ASN A 297 -9.53 8.91 21.18
CA ASN A 297 -8.47 9.88 20.92
C ASN A 297 -9.07 11.21 20.49
N VAL A 298 -8.65 12.29 21.14
CA VAL A 298 -8.96 13.67 20.72
C VAL A 298 -7.70 14.25 20.10
N MET A 299 -7.75 14.51 18.79
CA MET A 299 -6.66 15.19 18.10
C MET A 299 -6.82 16.69 18.22
N ILE A 300 -5.91 17.32 18.99
CA ILE A 300 -5.85 18.77 19.14
C ILE A 300 -5.05 19.35 17.98
N ASN A 301 -5.69 20.18 17.17
CA ASN A 301 -5.05 20.84 16.03
C ASN A 301 -4.17 21.98 16.55
N CYS A 302 -2.87 21.73 16.74
CA CYS A 302 -1.92 22.69 17.33
C CYS A 302 -1.64 23.93 16.45
N TYR A 303 -2.17 24.01 15.22
CA TYR A 303 -2.00 25.15 14.33
C TYR A 303 -2.75 26.43 14.76
N LYS A 304 -3.56 26.38 15.83
CA LYS A 304 -4.29 27.55 16.40
C LYS A 304 -3.76 28.02 17.76
N LEU A 305 -2.61 27.52 18.22
CA LEU A 305 -1.99 27.90 19.51
C LEU A 305 -0.84 28.94 19.37
N LEU A 306 -0.68 29.53 18.18
CA LEU A 306 0.21 30.66 17.88
C LEU A 306 -0.61 31.81 17.29
#